data_AF-A0ABD5FU24-F1
#
_entry.id   AF-A0ABD5FU24-F1
#
_cell.length_a   1.000
_cell.length_b   1.000
_cell.length_c   1.000
_cell.angle_alpha   90.00
_cell.angle_beta   90.00
_cell.angle_gamma   90.00
#
_symmetry.space_group_name_H-M   'P 1'
#
loop_
_entity.id
_entity.type
_entity.pdbx_description
1 polymer ?
#
loop_
_entity_poly.entity_id
_entity_poly.type
_entity_poly.pdbx_seq_one_letter_code
_entity_poly.pdbx_strand_id
1 'polypeptide(L)'
;MRSELLNSKTVRLEGLGTFTMKARSRGRGVDKEEDVNPNQVGALLCHFMPEYTQPAAIVTTRALLQGVEFQKIGSVSTLGGNDSGNGDGDIVDDPTA
;
A
#
# COMPACT_ATOMS: atom_id res chain seq x y z
N MET A 1 2.16 -22.82 -17.23
CA MET A 1 2.45 -21.99 -16.04
C MET A 1 3.31 -22.71 -15.01
N ARG A 2 2.84 -23.82 -14.40
CA ARG A 2 3.63 -24.59 -13.42
C ARG A 2 5.01 -25.02 -13.95
N SER A 3 5.08 -25.54 -15.16
CA SER A 3 6.33 -25.95 -15.81
C SER A 3 7.34 -24.81 -15.92
N GLU A 4 6.91 -23.64 -16.39
CA GLU A 4 7.78 -22.46 -16.53
C GLU A 4 8.29 -21.98 -15.18
N LEU A 5 7.40 -21.87 -14.18
CA LEU A 5 7.77 -21.39 -12.84
C LEU A 5 8.71 -22.34 -12.09
N LEU A 6 8.52 -23.66 -12.24
CA LEU A 6 9.43 -24.65 -11.63
C LEU A 6 10.78 -24.74 -12.35
N ASN A 7 10.88 -24.23 -13.58
CA ASN A 7 12.13 -24.02 -14.29
C ASN A 7 12.71 -22.60 -14.04
N SER A 8 12.28 -21.94 -12.96
CA SER A 8 12.74 -20.61 -12.54
C SER A 8 12.51 -19.50 -13.58
N LYS A 9 11.59 -19.70 -14.53
CA LYS A 9 11.18 -18.63 -15.44
C LYS A 9 10.08 -17.79 -14.80
N THR A 10 10.10 -16.50 -15.12
CA THR A 10 9.04 -15.56 -14.77
C THR A 10 7.90 -15.66 -15.78
N VAL A 11 6.65 -15.70 -15.30
CA VAL A 11 5.46 -15.70 -16.16
C VAL A 11 4.71 -14.40 -15.94
N ARG A 12 4.67 -13.53 -16.96
CA ARG A 12 3.81 -12.35 -16.97
C ARG A 12 2.57 -12.62 -17.82
N LEU A 13 1.42 -12.30 -17.26
CA LEU A 13 0.13 -12.34 -17.94
C LEU A 13 -0.39 -10.91 -18.01
N GLU A 14 -0.57 -10.41 -19.23
CA GLU A 14 -1.06 -9.05 -19.47
C GLU A 14 -2.45 -8.86 -18.87
N GLY A 15 -2.64 -7.74 -18.17
CA GLY A 15 -3.87 -7.39 -17.47
C GLY A 15 -4.09 -8.13 -16.15
N LEU A 16 -3.18 -9.01 -15.73
CA LEU A 16 -3.28 -9.75 -14.47
C LEU A 16 -2.07 -9.47 -13.57
N GLY A 17 -0.86 -9.71 -14.06
CA GLY A 17 0.35 -9.56 -13.28
C GLY A 17 1.43 -10.58 -13.58
N THR A 18 2.44 -10.59 -12.70
CA THR A 18 3.66 -11.37 -12.86
C THR A 18 3.81 -12.38 -11.74
N PHE A 19 4.03 -13.63 -12.13
CA PHE A 19 4.31 -14.74 -11.24
C PHE A 19 5.79 -15.07 -11.30
N THR A 20 6.42 -15.15 -10.14
CA THR A 20 7.82 -15.54 -9.97
C THR A 20 7.94 -16.59 -8.88
N MET A 21 9.01 -17.37 -8.93
CA MET A 21 9.32 -18.36 -7.90
C MET A 21 10.40 -17.80 -6.97
N LYS A 22 10.15 -17.77 -5.66
CA LYS A 22 11.10 -17.27 -4.65
C LYS A 22 11.45 -18.37 -3.66
N ALA A 23 12.74 -18.61 -3.47
CA ALA A 23 13.23 -19.47 -2.41
C ALA A 23 13.09 -18.76 -1.06
N ARG A 24 12.54 -19.46 -0.06
CA ARG A 24 12.58 -19.04 1.34
C ARG A 24 13.63 -19.87 2.06
N SER A 25 14.77 -19.24 2.37
CA SER A 25 15.82 -19.86 3.17
C SER A 25 15.50 -19.77 4.67
N ARG A 26 16.02 -20.72 5.45
CA ARG A 26 15.99 -20.75 6.91
C ARG A 26 17.36 -20.32 7.46
N GLY A 27 17.39 -19.78 8.68
CA GLY A 27 18.62 -19.36 9.35
C GLY A 27 19.09 -17.95 8.98
N ARG A 28 20.34 -17.62 9.33
CA ARG A 28 20.94 -16.28 9.17
C ARG A 28 21.98 -16.20 8.03
N GLY A 29 22.02 -17.19 7.15
CA GLY A 29 23.10 -17.33 6.17
C GLY A 29 24.34 -18.02 6.75
N VAL A 30 25.44 -17.97 6.00
CA VAL A 30 26.74 -18.56 6.33
C VAL A 30 27.85 -17.55 6.01
N ASP A 31 29.00 -17.69 6.67
CA ASP A 31 30.10 -16.72 6.55
C ASP A 31 30.90 -16.89 5.27
N LYS A 32 30.96 -18.11 4.72
CA LYS A 32 31.70 -18.43 3.50
C LYS A 32 30.84 -19.18 2.49
N GLU A 33 31.25 -19.15 1.22
CA GLU A 33 30.49 -19.78 0.14
C GLU A 33 30.53 -21.32 0.23
N GLU A 34 31.65 -21.89 0.68
CA GLU A 34 31.81 -23.33 0.86
C GLU A 34 30.87 -23.92 1.93
N ASP A 35 30.37 -23.08 2.83
CA ASP A 35 29.46 -23.48 3.91
C ASP A 35 27.98 -23.43 3.50
N VAL A 36 27.68 -22.99 2.28
CA VAL A 36 26.30 -22.93 1.76
C VAL A 36 25.75 -24.35 1.61
N ASN A 37 24.58 -24.60 2.19
CA ASN A 37 23.95 -25.90 2.17
C ASN A 37 22.55 -25.83 1.55
N PRO A 38 22.23 -26.67 0.54
CA PRO A 38 20.88 -26.71 -0.06
C PRO A 38 19.74 -26.91 0.94
N ASN A 39 19.99 -27.59 2.07
CA ASN A 39 19.01 -27.80 3.13
C ASN A 39 18.57 -26.50 3.82
N GLN A 40 19.31 -25.40 3.61
CA GLN A 40 18.90 -24.06 4.05
C GLN A 40 17.67 -23.56 3.28
N VAL A 41 17.44 -24.02 2.04
CA VAL A 41 16.23 -23.68 1.28
C VAL A 41 15.06 -24.46 1.84
N GLY A 42 14.19 -23.76 2.56
CA GLY A 42 13.13 -24.41 3.33
C GLY A 42 11.80 -24.57 2.61
N ALA A 43 11.55 -23.72 1.61
CA ALA A 43 10.39 -23.80 0.74
C ALA A 43 10.64 -22.97 -0.52
N LEU A 44 9.88 -23.31 -1.56
CA LEU A 44 9.81 -22.54 -2.79
C LEU A 44 8.39 -21.97 -2.91
N LEU A 45 8.27 -20.65 -3.01
CA LEU A 45 7.00 -19.93 -2.95
C LEU A 45 6.70 -19.27 -4.29
N CYS A 46 5.50 -19.51 -4.80
CA CYS A 46 4.99 -18.74 -5.93
C CYS A 46 4.60 -17.35 -5.43
N HIS A 47 5.30 -16.34 -5.91
CA HIS A 47 5.05 -14.94 -5.60
C HIS A 47 4.30 -14.29 -6.76
N PHE A 48 3.21 -13.60 -6.45
CA PHE A 48 2.40 -12.86 -7.42
C PHE A 48 2.56 -11.36 -7.20
N MET A 49 2.88 -10.64 -8.27
CA MET A 49 2.88 -9.19 -8.32
C MET A 49 1.76 -8.76 -9.28
N PRO A 50 0.67 -8.16 -8.78
CA PRO A 50 -0.42 -7.72 -9.64
C PRO A 50 0.07 -6.64 -10.61
N GLU A 51 -0.50 -6.62 -11.79
CA GLU A 51 -0.35 -5.49 -12.70
C GLU A 51 -1.23 -4.34 -12.21
N TYR A 52 -0.63 -3.18 -11.96
CA TYR A 52 -1.35 -1.97 -11.62
C TYR A 52 -1.21 -0.98 -12.78
N THR A 53 -2.34 -0.48 -13.26
CA THR A 53 -2.37 0.65 -14.18
C THR A 53 -2.59 1.90 -13.35
N GLN A 54 -1.53 2.69 -13.16
CA GLN A 54 -1.70 4.05 -12.63
C GLN A 54 -1.79 5.02 -13.81
N PRO A 55 -2.79 5.92 -13.85
CA PRO A 55 -2.81 6.99 -14.84
C PRO A 55 -1.54 7.82 -14.73
N ALA A 56 -0.76 7.89 -15.81
CA ALA A 56 0.37 8.79 -15.87
C ALA A 56 -0.13 10.24 -15.71
N ALA A 57 0.60 11.05 -14.94
CA ALA A 57 0.35 12.48 -14.67
C ALA A 57 -0.65 12.86 -13.57
N ILE A 58 -1.16 11.94 -12.74
CA ILE A 58 -2.02 12.29 -11.61
C ILE A 58 -1.34 11.94 -10.30
N VAL A 59 -1.14 12.93 -9.43
CA VAL A 59 -0.73 12.73 -8.04
C VAL A 59 -1.85 11.96 -7.34
N THR A 60 -1.70 10.65 -7.26
CA THR A 60 -2.62 9.82 -6.49
C THR A 60 -2.33 10.11 -5.01
N THR A 61 -3.28 10.77 -4.34
CA THR A 61 -3.20 10.95 -2.88
C THR A 61 -3.29 9.57 -2.19
N ARG A 62 -2.87 9.47 -0.93
CA ARG A 62 -2.89 8.21 -0.15
C ARG A 62 -4.27 7.52 -0.14
N ALA A 63 -5.34 8.25 -0.40
CA ALA A 63 -6.71 7.74 -0.44
C ALA A 63 -7.06 6.94 -1.71
N LEU A 64 -6.21 6.95 -2.75
CA LEU A 64 -6.45 6.24 -4.04
C LEU A 64 -7.77 6.61 -4.75
N LEU A 65 -8.37 7.74 -4.39
CA LEU A 65 -9.59 8.26 -5.04
C LEU A 65 -9.21 9.31 -6.08
N GLN A 66 -9.90 9.29 -7.22
CA GLN A 66 -9.72 10.25 -8.32
C GLN A 66 -11.05 10.93 -8.63
N GLY A 67 -11.02 12.24 -8.88
CA GLY A 67 -12.22 13.02 -9.21
C GLY A 67 -13.16 13.30 -8.04
N VAL A 68 -12.69 13.12 -6.81
CA VAL A 68 -13.45 13.44 -5.60
C VAL A 68 -12.98 14.76 -5.00
N GLU A 69 -13.92 15.55 -4.49
CA GLU A 69 -13.64 16.74 -3.70
C GLU A 69 -13.92 16.42 -2.23
N PHE A 70 -12.99 16.78 -1.34
CA PHE A 70 -13.18 16.59 0.09
C PHE A 70 -14.08 17.70 0.63
N GLN A 71 -15.29 17.34 1.05
CA GLN A 71 -16.17 18.28 1.73
C GLN A 71 -15.79 18.41 3.21
N LYS A 72 -15.59 19.63 3.69
CA LYS A 72 -15.43 19.91 5.11
C LYS A 72 -16.76 19.68 5.84
N ILE A 73 -16.78 18.75 6.80
CA ILE A 73 -17.91 18.57 7.71
C ILE A 73 -18.04 19.86 8.52
N GLY A 74 -19.05 20.66 8.19
CA GLY A 74 -19.25 22.01 8.70
C GLY A 74 -19.98 22.93 7.71
N SER A 75 -19.92 22.61 6.41
CA SER A 75 -20.73 23.27 5.37
C SER A 75 -22.05 22.55 5.06
N VAL A 76 -22.35 21.44 5.74
CA VAL A 76 -23.71 20.91 5.82
C VAL A 76 -24.47 21.85 6.75
N SER A 77 -24.95 22.96 6.19
CA SER A 77 -25.96 23.77 6.85
C SER A 77 -27.22 22.92 7.01
N THR A 78 -27.48 22.48 8.23
CA THR A 78 -28.82 22.40 8.82
C THR A 78 -29.89 21.71 7.94
N LEU A 79 -29.90 20.37 7.93
CA LEU A 79 -31.17 19.64 7.86
C LEU A 79 -31.56 19.24 9.27
N GLY A 80 -32.16 20.19 9.99
CA GLY A 80 -32.91 19.94 11.21
C GLY A 80 -32.25 20.41 12.51
N GLY A 81 -32.85 21.44 13.12
CA GLY A 81 -32.73 21.72 14.55
C GLY A 81 -32.31 23.14 14.88
N ASN A 82 -33.28 24.00 15.20
CA ASN A 82 -33.05 25.22 15.98
C ASN A 82 -32.28 24.85 17.26
N ASP A 83 -31.12 25.45 17.49
CA ASP A 83 -30.72 25.71 18.87
C ASP A 83 -30.10 27.10 18.98
N SER A 84 -30.59 27.81 19.97
CA SER A 84 -30.33 29.22 20.23
C SER A 84 -29.26 29.28 21.31
N GLY A 85 -28.06 29.74 20.97
CA GLY A 85 -26.95 29.81 21.92
C GLY A 85 -25.99 30.93 21.58
N ASN A 86 -26.31 32.14 22.06
CA ASN A 86 -25.45 33.32 22.04
C ASN A 86 -24.23 33.07 22.95
N GLY A 87 -23.02 33.22 22.40
CA GLY A 87 -21.78 33.10 23.16
C GLY A 87 -20.66 33.90 22.50
N ASP A 88 -20.59 35.19 22.81
CA ASP A 88 -19.41 36.03 22.57
C ASP A 88 -18.25 35.47 23.41
N GLY A 89 -17.33 34.78 22.76
CA GLY A 89 -16.07 34.30 23.33
C GLY A 89 -14.92 34.98 22.60
N ASP A 90 -14.48 36.11 23.13
CA ASP A 90 -13.27 36.83 22.75
C ASP A 90 -12.04 35.91 22.93
N ILE A 91 -11.49 35.39 21.83
CA ILE A 91 -10.19 34.72 21.84
C ILE A 91 -9.14 35.82 21.77
N VAL A 92 -8.62 36.17 22.94
CA VAL A 92 -7.37 36.92 23.06
C VAL A 92 -6.21 35.98 22.71
N ASP A 93 -5.64 36.17 21.51
CA ASP A 93 -4.36 35.56 21.12
C ASP A 93 -3.22 36.26 21.88
N ASP A 94 -2.77 35.69 23.00
CA ASP A 94 -1.52 36.09 23.66
C ASP A 94 -0.36 35.21 23.14
N PRO A 95 0.65 35.78 22.47
CA PRO A 95 1.77 35.01 21.92
C PRO A 95 2.92 34.76 22.92
N THR A 96 2.72 34.93 24.24
CA THR A 96 3.85 34.86 25.22
C THR A 96 3.66 33.97 26.45
N ALA A 97 2.72 33.02 26.45
CA ALA A 97 2.62 32.00 27.52
C ALA A 97 3.48 30.75 27.25
#